data_AF-A0A536WCN9-F1
#
_entry.id   AF-A0A536WCN9-F1
#
_cell.length_a   1.000
_cell.length_b   1.000
_cell.length_c   1.000
_cell.angle_alpha   90.00
_cell.angle_beta   90.00
_cell.angle_gamma   90.00
#
_symmetry.space_group_name_H-M   'P 1'
#
loop_
_entity.id
_entity.type
_entity.pdbx_description
1 polymer ?
#
loop_
_entity_poly.entity_id
_entity_poly.type
_entity_poly.pdbx_seq_one_letter_code
_entity_poly.pdbx_strand_id
1 'polypeptide(L)' 'MAISLKVNGATRSVDAEPDTPLLYVLRNDLELNGA' A
#
# COMPACT_ATOMS: atom_id res chain seq x y z
N MET A 1 -10.66 -3.23 -4.10
CA MET A 1 -11.38 -2.90 -2.82
C MET A 1 -10.58 -1.86 -2.04
N ALA A 2 -11.21 -0.85 -1.43
CA ALA A 2 -10.48 0.11 -0.60
C ALA A 2 -10.08 -0.47 0.76
N ILE A 3 -8.78 -0.50 1.07
CA ILE A 3 -8.22 -0.94 2.35
C ILE A 3 -7.45 0.21 3.01
N SER A 4 -7.49 0.27 4.34
CA SER A 4 -6.76 1.26 5.13
C SER A 4 -5.52 0.64 5.75
N LEU A 5 -4.34 1.19 5.43
CA LEU A 5 -3.04 0.73 5.88
C LEU A 5 -2.38 1.79 6.75
N LYS A 6 -1.78 1.38 7.88
CA LYS A 6 -0.90 2.25 8.65
C LYS A 6 0.55 1.97 8.26
N VAL A 7 1.18 2.90 7.55
CA VAL A 7 2.54 2.77 7.00
C VAL A 7 3.38 3.97 7.42
N ASN A 8 4.55 3.72 8.03
CA ASN A 8 5.45 4.76 8.53
C ASN A 8 4.75 5.80 9.42
N GLY A 9 3.82 5.34 10.27
CA GLY A 9 3.05 6.19 11.18
C GLY A 9 1.84 6.90 10.57
N ALA A 10 1.70 6.90 9.24
CA ALA A 10 0.59 7.53 8.52
C ALA A 10 -0.46 6.50 8.09
N THR A 11 -1.74 6.83 8.25
CA THR A 11 -2.85 6.03 7.71
C THR A 11 -3.07 6.40 6.24
N ARG A 12 -3.13 5.40 5.37
CA ARG A 12 -3.28 5.54 3.91
C ARG A 12 -4.41 4.64 3.43
N SER A 13 -5.36 5.21 2.70
CA SER A 13 -6.37 4.43 1.99
C SER A 13 -5.85 4.10 0.60
N VAL A 14 -5.88 2.83 0.23
CA VAL A 14 -5.43 2.34 -1.08
C VAL A 14 -6.50 1.43 -1.65
N ASP A 15 -6.70 1.46 -2.97
CA ASP A 15 -7.58 0.53 -3.65
C ASP A 15 -6.74 -0.64 -4.18
N ALA A 16 -6.96 -1.83 -3.64
CA ALA A 16 -6.23 -3.03 -4.01
C ALA A 16 -7.16 -4.23 -4.04
N GLU A 17 -6.91 -5.17 -4.93
CA GLU A 17 -7.61 -6.45 -4.91
C GLU A 17 -7.05 -7.34 -3.79
N PRO A 18 -7.88 -8.23 -3.20
CA PRO A 18 -7.46 -9.04 -2.05
C PRO A 18 -6.23 -9.93 -2.29
N ASP A 19 -5.98 -10.31 -3.54
CA ASP A 19 -4.84 -11.11 -3.98
C ASP A 19 -3.63 -10.26 -4.42
N THR A 20 -3.75 -8.92 -4.42
CA THR A 20 -2.65 -8.01 -4.75
C THR A 20 -1.58 -8.08 -3.67
N PRO A 21 -0.32 -8.41 -4.00
CA PRO A 21 0.75 -8.45 -3.00
C PRO A 21 0.98 -7.08 -2.36
N LEU A 22 1.07 -7.03 -1.03
CA LEU A 22 1.31 -5.78 -0.29
C LEU A 22 2.55 -5.04 -0.79
N LEU A 23 3.62 -5.75 -1.16
CA LEU A 23 4.83 -5.12 -1.70
C LEU A 23 4.57 -4.29 -2.97
N TYR A 24 3.63 -4.71 -3.81
CA TYR A 24 3.28 -4.00 -5.04
C TYR A 24 2.53 -2.72 -4.69
N VAL A 25 1.59 -2.79 -3.74
CA VAL A 25 0.89 -1.61 -3.20
C VAL A 25 1.89 -0.62 -2.59
N LEU A 26 2.87 -1.10 -1.82
CA LEU A 26 3.87 -0.23 -1.20
C LEU A 26 4.76 0.45 -2.23
N ARG A 27 5.20 -0.25 -3.28
CA ARG A 27 6.16 0.28 -4.27
C ARG A 27 5.52 1.07 -5.40
N ASN A 28 4.38 0.63 -5.89
CA ASN A 28 3.73 1.20 -7.07
C ASN A 28 2.76 2.31 -6.65
N ASP A 29 1.81 2.00 -5.76
CA ASP A 29 0.76 2.94 -5.37
C ASP A 29 1.24 3.97 -4.34
N LEU A 30 2.09 3.54 -3.42
CA LEU A 30 2.62 4.41 -2.37
C LEU A 30 4.04 4.91 -2.63
N GLU A 31 4.67 4.49 -3.72
CA GLU A 31 6.02 4.89 -4.16
C GLU A 31 7.11 4.71 -3.08
N LEU A 32 6.92 3.77 -2.15
CA LEU A 32 7.87 3.46 -1.07
C LEU A 32 8.94 2.48 -1.56
N ASN A 33 9.83 3.01 -2.39
CA ASN A 33 10.93 2.28 -3.02
C ASN A 33 12.19 2.34 -2.15
N GLY A 34 12.18 1.61 -1.02
CA GLY A 34 13.35 1.47 -0.16
C GLY A 34 14.62 1.07 -0.95
N ALA A 35 15.78 1.45 -0.42
CA ALA A 35 17.09 1.26 -1.05
C ALA A 35 17.47 -0.22 -1.24
#